data_AF-A0A7D4AAQ2-F1
#
_entry.id   AF-A0A7D4AAQ2-F1
#
_cell.length_a   1.000
_cell.length_b   1.000
_cell.length_c   1.000
_cell.angle_alpha   90.00
_cell.angle_beta   90.00
_cell.angle_gamma   90.00
#
_symmetry.space_group_name_H-M   'P 1'
#
loop_
_entity.id
_entity.type
_entity.pdbx_description
1 polymer ?
#
loop_
_entity_poly.entity_id
_entity_poly.type
_entity_poly.pdbx_seq_one_letter_code
_entity_poly.pdbx_strand_id
1 'polypeptide(L)'
;MQPLFGGITLAQAQQLVGPAVLADVDRSFPSRPEASKFFSQKGYEYLQENQPDTAVVRFNLAWVLDPKNPEPYRGLAVVLSQRPNTPTEAIQALVLQGLAVAPTNPLLLTDAANTALGRYEQTKKKKELTQASDYAQRALLADSSNANAWQTQARVRYYQENYAGAWKALHKGQNLSLSSLDFQFLTELMAKQPDPEGKFK
;
A
#
# COMPACT_ATOMS: atom_id res chain seq x y z
N MET A 1 14.45 8.25 -11.04
CA MET A 1 14.25 9.24 -9.95
C MET A 1 13.92 8.51 -8.64
N GLN A 2 14.29 9.05 -7.48
CA GLN A 2 13.96 8.43 -6.17
C GLN A 2 12.61 8.94 -5.65
N PRO A 3 11.85 8.12 -4.91
CA PRO A 3 10.67 8.57 -4.16
C PRO A 3 10.97 9.76 -3.26
N LEU A 4 10.05 10.72 -3.22
CA LEU A 4 10.17 11.96 -2.45
C LEU A 4 11.53 12.64 -2.65
N PHE A 5 12.03 12.61 -3.88
CA PHE A 5 13.32 13.16 -4.29
C PHE A 5 14.52 12.67 -3.44
N GLY A 6 14.44 11.45 -2.89
CA GLY A 6 15.49 10.90 -2.03
C GLY A 6 15.45 11.37 -0.59
N GLY A 7 14.29 11.85 -0.11
CA GLY A 7 14.07 12.23 1.28
C GLY A 7 14.51 13.65 1.63
N ILE A 8 14.64 14.53 0.64
CA ILE A 8 14.89 15.96 0.86
C ILE A 8 13.64 16.65 1.45
N THR A 9 13.82 17.85 1.98
CA THR A 9 12.70 18.66 2.50
C THR A 9 11.76 19.12 1.38
N LEU A 10 10.51 19.41 1.73
CA LEU A 10 9.53 19.97 0.78
C LEU A 10 10.05 21.24 0.11
N ALA A 11 10.72 22.13 0.85
CA ALA A 11 11.30 23.36 0.30
C ALA A 11 12.38 23.08 -0.76
N GLN A 12 13.27 22.12 -0.51
CA GLN A 12 14.26 21.69 -1.50
C GLN A 12 13.59 21.04 -2.72
N ALA A 13 12.56 20.23 -2.51
CA ALA A 13 11.81 19.62 -3.61
C ALA A 13 11.07 20.66 -4.46
N GLN A 14 10.51 21.69 -3.87
CA GLN A 14 9.92 22.83 -4.58
C GLN A 14 10.95 23.57 -5.43
N GLN A 15 12.18 23.74 -4.93
CA GLN A 15 13.28 24.32 -5.71
C GLN A 15 13.66 23.44 -6.90
N LEU A 16 13.69 22.10 -6.73
CA LEU A 16 13.97 21.17 -7.82
C LEU A 16 12.86 21.11 -8.88
N VAL A 17 11.58 21.20 -8.47
CA VAL A 17 10.46 21.32 -9.41
C VAL A 17 10.52 22.64 -10.18
N GLY A 18 10.94 23.70 -9.49
CA GLY A 18 11.19 25.01 -10.08
C GLY A 18 9.94 25.90 -10.17
N PRO A 19 10.11 27.22 -10.10
CA PRO A 19 9.00 28.18 -10.04
C PRO A 19 8.14 28.21 -11.30
N ALA A 20 8.71 27.94 -12.47
CA ALA A 20 7.97 27.92 -13.74
C ALA A 20 6.91 26.80 -13.75
N VAL A 21 7.29 25.58 -13.36
CA VAL A 21 6.36 24.44 -13.28
C VAL A 21 5.26 24.70 -12.26
N LEU A 22 5.61 25.26 -11.10
CA LEU A 22 4.62 25.60 -10.08
C LEU A 22 3.65 26.68 -10.56
N ALA A 23 4.15 27.71 -11.26
CA ALA A 23 3.30 28.74 -11.86
C ALA A 23 2.38 28.18 -12.96
N ASP A 24 2.85 27.21 -13.75
CA ASP A 24 2.02 26.53 -14.75
C ASP A 24 0.88 25.74 -14.09
N VAL A 25 1.17 25.05 -12.98
CA VAL A 25 0.16 24.36 -12.17
C VAL A 25 -0.85 25.36 -11.60
N ASP A 26 -0.37 26.45 -11.00
CA ASP A 26 -1.24 27.47 -10.38
C ASP A 26 -2.15 28.17 -11.42
N ARG A 27 -1.75 28.21 -12.70
CA ARG A 27 -2.60 28.70 -13.80
C ARG A 27 -3.57 27.66 -14.36
N SER A 28 -3.23 26.38 -14.29
CA SER A 28 -3.95 25.30 -14.97
C SER A 28 -4.97 24.59 -14.07
N PHE A 29 -4.81 24.70 -12.76
CA PHE A 29 -5.66 24.03 -11.78
C PHE A 29 -6.28 25.04 -10.81
N PRO A 30 -7.53 24.81 -10.36
CA PRO A 30 -8.16 25.69 -9.37
C PRO A 30 -7.42 25.71 -8.02
N SER A 31 -6.71 24.63 -7.68
CA SER A 31 -5.87 24.59 -6.49
C SER A 31 -4.77 23.52 -6.59
N ARG A 32 -3.70 23.68 -5.80
CA ARG A 32 -2.62 22.69 -5.70
C ARG A 32 -3.07 21.32 -5.16
N PRO A 33 -3.99 21.21 -4.17
CA PRO A 33 -4.54 19.91 -3.79
C PRO A 33 -5.28 19.18 -4.93
N GLU A 34 -6.01 19.90 -5.78
CA GLU A 34 -6.65 19.30 -6.95
C GLU A 34 -5.61 18.86 -8.00
N ALA A 35 -4.61 19.70 -8.26
CA ALA A 35 -3.48 19.32 -9.11
C ALA A 35 -2.75 18.09 -8.55
N SER A 36 -2.53 18.01 -7.23
CA SER A 36 -1.93 16.87 -6.57
C SER A 36 -2.71 15.59 -6.83
N LYS A 37 -4.03 15.60 -6.64
CA LYS A 37 -4.90 14.44 -6.97
C LYS A 37 -4.80 14.06 -8.45
N PHE A 38 -4.81 15.04 -9.34
CA PHE A 38 -4.66 14.80 -10.78
C PHE A 38 -3.33 14.13 -11.12
N PHE A 39 -2.20 14.65 -10.60
CA PHE A 39 -0.90 14.06 -10.86
C PHE A 39 -0.71 12.71 -10.17
N SER A 40 -1.33 12.47 -9.00
CA SER A 40 -1.41 11.13 -8.40
C SER A 40 -2.13 10.14 -9.31
N GLN A 41 -3.28 10.53 -9.88
CA GLN A 41 -4.01 9.69 -10.83
C GLN A 41 -3.15 9.37 -12.05
N LYS A 42 -2.44 10.36 -12.62
CA LYS A 42 -1.47 10.13 -13.69
C LYS A 42 -0.34 9.19 -13.29
N GLY A 43 0.13 9.26 -12.05
CA GLY A 43 1.11 8.31 -11.51
C GLY A 43 0.61 6.86 -11.58
N TYR A 44 -0.64 6.62 -11.19
CA TYR A 44 -1.25 5.29 -11.28
C TYR A 44 -1.50 4.84 -12.73
N GLU A 45 -1.91 5.74 -13.62
CA GLU A 45 -2.03 5.44 -15.06
C GLU A 45 -0.68 4.96 -15.63
N TYR A 46 0.42 5.67 -15.35
CA TYR A 46 1.75 5.22 -15.79
C TYR A 46 2.19 3.90 -15.16
N LEU A 47 1.78 3.59 -13.93
CA LEU A 47 2.01 2.25 -13.36
C LEU A 47 1.27 1.16 -14.13
N GLN A 48 0.02 1.41 -14.54
CA GLN A 48 -0.76 0.48 -15.37
C GLN A 48 -0.14 0.30 -16.76
N GLU A 49 0.47 1.34 -17.31
CA GLU A 49 1.23 1.32 -18.56
C GLU A 49 2.66 0.75 -18.42
N ASN A 50 3.01 0.18 -17.26
CA ASN A 50 4.33 -0.37 -16.96
C ASN A 50 5.48 0.65 -17.12
N GLN A 51 5.23 1.91 -16.75
CA GLN A 51 6.19 3.02 -16.75
C GLN A 51 6.46 3.55 -15.33
N PRO A 52 7.10 2.74 -14.46
CA PRO A 52 7.29 3.07 -13.05
C PRO A 52 8.18 4.31 -12.84
N ASP A 53 9.16 4.57 -13.70
CA ASP A 53 10.00 5.77 -13.58
C ASP A 53 9.22 7.06 -13.87
N THR A 54 8.34 7.05 -14.86
CA THR A 54 7.43 8.18 -15.16
C THR A 54 6.42 8.38 -14.04
N ALA A 55 5.90 7.28 -13.47
CA ALA A 55 5.00 7.33 -12.31
C ALA A 55 5.66 8.03 -11.11
N VAL A 56 6.93 7.74 -10.82
CA VAL A 56 7.67 8.43 -9.73
C VAL A 56 7.71 9.93 -9.92
N VAL A 57 7.94 10.41 -11.16
CA VAL A 57 7.94 11.85 -11.44
C VAL A 57 6.59 12.46 -11.11
N ARG A 58 5.49 11.80 -11.48
CA ARG A 58 4.12 12.29 -11.24
C ARG A 58 3.77 12.28 -9.75
N PHE A 59 4.06 11.20 -9.04
CA PHE A 59 3.83 11.15 -7.59
C PHE A 59 4.70 12.15 -6.82
N ASN A 60 5.97 12.32 -7.20
CA ASN A 60 6.85 13.31 -6.58
C ASN A 60 6.32 14.74 -6.76
N LEU A 61 5.84 15.09 -7.96
CA LEU A 61 5.18 16.37 -8.19
C LEU A 61 3.90 16.51 -7.35
N ALA A 62 3.06 15.47 -7.33
CA ALA A 62 1.83 15.48 -6.55
C ALA A 62 2.10 15.72 -5.04
N TRP A 63 3.14 15.10 -4.49
CA TRP A 63 3.56 15.34 -3.11
C TRP A 63 4.04 16.77 -2.87
N VAL A 64 4.80 17.35 -3.81
CA VAL A 64 5.27 18.75 -3.72
C VAL A 64 4.10 19.74 -3.71
N LEU A 65 3.05 19.43 -4.47
CA LEU A 65 1.86 20.27 -4.60
C LEU A 65 0.97 20.20 -3.36
N ASP A 66 0.80 19.00 -2.80
CA ASP A 66 0.05 18.79 -1.56
C ASP A 66 0.64 17.62 -0.74
N PRO A 67 1.43 17.89 0.31
CA PRO A 67 1.96 16.84 1.18
C PRO A 67 0.89 16.22 2.09
N LYS A 68 -0.34 16.74 2.12
CA LYS A 68 -1.47 16.12 2.84
C LYS A 68 -2.23 15.11 1.99
N ASN A 69 -1.97 15.05 0.69
CA ASN A 69 -2.53 14.02 -0.17
C ASN A 69 -1.85 12.67 0.15
N PRO A 70 -2.61 11.61 0.54
CA PRO A 70 -2.05 10.30 0.84
C PRO A 70 -1.61 9.51 -0.40
N GLU A 71 -2.18 9.79 -1.59
CA GLU A 71 -1.97 8.99 -2.80
C GLU A 71 -0.51 8.97 -3.31
N PRO A 72 0.26 10.08 -3.30
CA PRO A 72 1.68 10.06 -3.65
C PRO A 72 2.50 9.09 -2.79
N TYR A 73 2.26 9.05 -1.49
CA TYR A 73 2.99 8.16 -0.57
C TYR A 73 2.73 6.70 -0.91
N ARG A 74 1.45 6.36 -1.09
CA ARG A 74 1.03 5.02 -1.46
C ARG A 74 1.57 4.62 -2.85
N GLY A 75 1.39 5.47 -3.85
CA GLY A 75 1.85 5.23 -5.22
C GLY A 75 3.36 5.02 -5.30
N LEU A 76 4.14 5.81 -4.56
CA LEU A 76 5.59 5.62 -4.44
C LEU A 76 5.96 4.34 -3.70
N ALA A 77 5.20 3.94 -2.67
CA ALA A 77 5.39 2.66 -1.99
C ALA A 77 5.15 1.47 -2.95
N VAL A 78 4.12 1.56 -3.80
CA VAL A 78 3.87 0.57 -4.86
C VAL A 78 5.02 0.51 -5.85
N VAL A 79 5.53 1.65 -6.34
CA VAL A 79 6.71 1.66 -7.22
C VAL A 79 7.90 0.98 -6.55
N LEU A 80 8.16 1.30 -5.27
CA LEU A 80 9.25 0.68 -4.53
C LEU A 80 9.09 -0.83 -4.39
N SER A 81 7.87 -1.32 -4.15
CA SER A 81 7.59 -2.75 -4.04
C SER A 81 7.84 -3.54 -5.34
N GLN A 82 7.74 -2.88 -6.49
CA GLN A 82 8.00 -3.48 -7.80
C GLN A 82 9.50 -3.51 -8.14
N ARG A 83 10.33 -2.75 -7.41
CA ARG A 83 11.78 -2.70 -7.65
C ARG A 83 12.45 -3.87 -6.95
N PRO A 84 13.34 -4.62 -7.64
CA PRO A 84 14.06 -5.73 -7.03
C PRO A 84 14.94 -5.22 -5.88
N ASN A 85 15.08 -6.04 -4.85
CA ASN A 85 15.95 -5.80 -3.69
C ASN A 85 15.62 -4.53 -2.88
N THR A 86 14.41 -3.99 -2.98
CA THR A 86 13.99 -2.87 -2.12
C THR A 86 13.73 -3.35 -0.70
N PRO A 87 14.35 -2.76 0.34
CA PRO A 87 14.08 -3.12 1.73
C PRO A 87 12.62 -2.85 2.10
N THR A 88 11.98 -3.80 2.79
CA THR A 88 10.59 -3.66 3.26
C THR A 88 10.43 -2.44 4.16
N GLU A 89 11.46 -2.05 4.91
CA GLU A 89 11.52 -0.84 5.72
C GLU A 89 11.32 0.45 4.91
N ALA A 90 11.87 0.52 3.69
CA ALA A 90 11.76 1.70 2.84
C ALA A 90 10.32 1.87 2.32
N ILE A 91 9.68 0.75 1.95
CA ILE A 91 8.26 0.70 1.57
C ILE A 91 7.41 1.11 2.78
N GLN A 92 7.68 0.51 3.94
CA GLN A 92 6.95 0.79 5.17
C GLN A 92 7.06 2.26 5.58
N ALA A 93 8.23 2.89 5.45
CA ALA A 93 8.40 4.29 5.76
C ALA A 93 7.46 5.20 4.94
N LEU A 94 7.32 4.94 3.64
CA LEU A 94 6.39 5.69 2.78
C LEU A 94 4.93 5.46 3.18
N VAL A 95 4.55 4.20 3.41
CA VAL A 95 3.18 3.86 3.84
C VAL A 95 2.84 4.56 5.16
N LEU A 96 3.75 4.58 6.13
CA LEU A 96 3.54 5.25 7.41
C LEU A 96 3.44 6.77 7.28
N GLN A 97 4.18 7.39 6.34
CA GLN A 97 4.01 8.81 6.04
C GLN A 97 2.62 9.10 5.44
N GLY A 98 2.13 8.24 4.55
CA GLY A 98 0.76 8.32 4.04
C GLY A 98 -0.28 8.18 5.16
N LEU A 99 -0.10 7.23 6.09
CA LEU A 99 -0.98 7.06 7.24
C LEU A 99 -0.93 8.23 8.23
N ALA A 100 0.19 8.96 8.32
CA ALA A 100 0.27 10.15 9.16
C ALA A 100 -0.69 11.26 8.69
N VAL A 101 -0.95 11.35 7.38
CA VAL A 101 -1.90 12.33 6.81
C VAL A 101 -3.30 11.75 6.56
N ALA A 102 -3.44 10.42 6.49
CA ALA A 102 -4.71 9.72 6.32
C ALA A 102 -4.79 8.44 7.19
N PRO A 103 -5.00 8.58 8.52
CA PRO A 103 -4.84 7.48 9.49
C PRO A 103 -5.87 6.37 9.41
N THR A 104 -6.97 6.60 8.68
CA THR A 104 -8.07 5.66 8.45
C THR A 104 -8.17 5.23 6.99
N ASN A 105 -7.21 5.58 6.12
CA ASN A 105 -7.24 5.17 4.72
C ASN A 105 -7.10 3.63 4.63
N PRO A 106 -8.11 2.91 4.13
CA PRO A 106 -8.13 1.45 4.18
C PRO A 106 -7.02 0.82 3.33
N LEU A 107 -6.66 1.43 2.20
CA LEU A 107 -5.61 0.92 1.32
C LEU A 107 -4.23 1.04 1.95
N LEU A 108 -3.92 2.20 2.54
CA LEU A 108 -2.67 2.41 3.28
C LEU A 108 -2.57 1.52 4.52
N LEU A 109 -3.69 1.26 5.21
CA LEU A 109 -3.73 0.32 6.34
C LEU A 109 -3.46 -1.12 5.87
N THR A 110 -4.04 -1.54 4.73
CA THR A 110 -3.73 -2.83 4.11
C THR A 110 -2.25 -2.93 3.71
N ASP A 111 -1.69 -1.89 3.09
CA ASP A 111 -0.29 -1.84 2.70
C ASP A 111 0.63 -1.94 3.93
N ALA A 112 0.28 -1.25 5.03
CA ALA A 112 1.02 -1.30 6.30
C ALA A 112 0.97 -2.67 6.98
N ALA A 113 -0.16 -3.37 6.84
CA ALA A 113 -0.31 -4.74 7.33
C ALA A 113 0.56 -5.72 6.53
N ASN A 114 0.59 -5.58 5.20
CA ASN A 114 1.38 -6.44 4.32
C ASN A 114 2.89 -6.26 4.51
N THR A 115 3.38 -5.03 4.62
CA THR A 115 4.80 -4.75 4.92
C THR A 115 5.19 -5.25 6.32
N ALA A 116 4.31 -5.11 7.32
CA ALA A 116 4.55 -5.66 8.65
C ALA A 116 4.61 -7.20 8.64
N LEU A 117 3.75 -7.86 7.86
CA LEU A 117 3.85 -9.31 7.62
C LEU A 117 5.17 -9.69 6.93
N GLY A 118 5.57 -8.97 5.88
CA GLY A 118 6.85 -9.23 5.20
C GLY A 118 8.05 -9.11 6.15
N ARG A 119 8.04 -8.12 7.06
CA ARG A 119 9.07 -8.01 8.10
C ARG A 119 8.99 -9.18 9.09
N TYR A 120 7.79 -9.55 9.53
CA TYR A 120 7.61 -10.73 10.39
C TYR A 120 8.16 -12.00 9.74
N GLU A 121 7.92 -12.19 8.44
CA GLU A 121 8.43 -13.35 7.70
C GLU A 121 9.96 -13.40 7.70
N GLN A 122 10.62 -12.25 7.60
CA GLN A 122 12.08 -12.12 7.63
C GLN A 122 12.67 -12.29 9.04
N THR A 123 12.04 -11.72 10.06
CA THR A 123 12.66 -11.62 11.41
C THR A 123 12.08 -12.60 12.44
N LYS A 124 10.88 -13.13 12.17
CA LYS A 124 10.03 -13.90 13.10
C LYS A 124 9.72 -13.18 14.41
N LYS A 125 9.86 -11.85 14.48
CA LYS A 125 9.58 -11.06 15.69
C LYS A 125 8.07 -10.89 15.90
N LYS A 126 7.56 -11.40 17.03
CA LYS A 126 6.13 -11.32 17.40
C LYS A 126 5.54 -9.90 17.31
N LYS A 127 6.33 -8.86 17.63
CA LYS A 127 5.90 -7.45 17.53
C LYS A 127 5.38 -7.10 16.13
N GLU A 128 6.01 -7.63 15.09
CA GLU A 128 5.67 -7.32 13.69
C GLU A 128 4.36 -8.00 13.28
N LEU A 129 4.13 -9.24 13.75
CA LEU A 129 2.85 -9.91 13.57
C LEU A 129 1.72 -9.20 14.33
N THR A 130 1.99 -8.69 15.54
CA THR A 130 1.02 -7.86 16.28
C THR A 130 0.68 -6.58 15.52
N GLN A 131 1.68 -5.90 14.95
CA GLN A 131 1.44 -4.70 14.13
C GLN A 131 0.65 -5.01 12.86
N ALA A 132 0.98 -6.10 12.17
CA ALA A 132 0.22 -6.54 11.01
C ALA A 132 -1.25 -6.80 11.34
N SER A 133 -1.50 -7.46 12.48
CA SER A 133 -2.86 -7.71 12.98
C SER A 133 -3.62 -6.42 13.30
N ASP A 134 -2.99 -5.43 13.94
CA ASP A 134 -3.61 -4.12 14.21
C ASP A 134 -4.01 -3.41 12.91
N TYR A 135 -3.07 -3.30 11.96
CA TYR A 135 -3.33 -2.63 10.69
C TYR A 135 -4.41 -3.33 9.86
N ALA A 136 -4.40 -4.66 9.78
CA ALA A 136 -5.42 -5.43 9.06
C ALA A 136 -6.81 -5.24 9.67
N GLN A 137 -6.92 -5.25 11.00
CA GLN A 137 -8.19 -4.99 11.69
C GLN A 137 -8.68 -3.57 11.44
N ARG A 138 -7.81 -2.56 11.54
CA ARG A 138 -8.16 -1.17 11.25
C ARG A 138 -8.56 -0.96 9.79
N ALA A 139 -7.90 -1.65 8.84
CA ALA A 139 -8.28 -1.61 7.43
C ALA A 139 -9.73 -2.12 7.24
N LEU A 140 -10.08 -3.23 7.89
CA LEU A 140 -11.42 -3.82 7.83
C LEU A 140 -12.49 -3.02 8.59
N LEU A 141 -12.08 -2.25 9.61
CA LEU A 141 -12.96 -1.28 10.28
C LEU A 141 -13.24 -0.08 9.38
N ALA A 142 -12.24 0.39 8.64
CA ALA A 142 -12.39 1.50 7.70
C ALA A 142 -13.17 1.10 6.43
N ASP A 143 -12.96 -0.11 5.93
CA ASP A 143 -13.68 -0.68 4.80
C ASP A 143 -13.81 -2.20 4.95
N SER A 144 -15.00 -2.65 5.32
CA SER A 144 -15.30 -4.07 5.50
C SER A 144 -15.43 -4.84 4.17
N SER A 145 -15.51 -4.12 3.04
CA SER A 145 -15.56 -4.68 1.69
C SER A 145 -14.18 -4.79 1.02
N ASN A 146 -13.12 -4.37 1.71
CA ASN A 146 -11.75 -4.48 1.20
C ASN A 146 -11.27 -5.94 1.15
N ALA A 147 -11.36 -6.55 -0.02
CA ALA A 147 -10.95 -7.93 -0.26
C ALA A 147 -9.48 -8.18 0.11
N ASN A 148 -8.57 -7.25 -0.23
CA ASN A 148 -7.15 -7.39 0.08
C ASN A 148 -6.88 -7.35 1.58
N ALA A 149 -7.60 -6.51 2.35
CA ALA A 149 -7.50 -6.50 3.81
C ALA A 149 -7.94 -7.84 4.43
N TRP A 150 -8.98 -8.48 3.87
CA TRP A 150 -9.40 -9.82 4.30
C TRP A 150 -8.33 -10.88 4.00
N GLN A 151 -7.66 -10.81 2.84
CA GLN A 151 -6.55 -11.72 2.51
C GLN A 151 -5.36 -11.52 3.42
N THR A 152 -4.99 -10.27 3.72
CA THR A 152 -3.94 -9.96 4.69
C THR A 152 -4.31 -10.47 6.08
N GLN A 153 -5.56 -10.32 6.50
CA GLN A 153 -6.06 -10.85 7.77
C GLN A 153 -6.01 -12.39 7.81
N ALA A 154 -6.23 -13.06 6.69
CA ALA A 154 -6.07 -14.51 6.58
C ALA A 154 -4.62 -14.93 6.83
N ARG A 155 -3.65 -14.25 6.19
CA ARG A 155 -2.22 -14.48 6.41
C ARG A 155 -1.78 -14.19 7.85
N VAL A 156 -2.27 -13.10 8.46
CA VAL A 156 -2.05 -12.80 9.89
C VAL A 156 -2.52 -13.96 10.76
N ARG A 157 -3.75 -14.45 10.55
CA ARG A 157 -4.31 -15.55 11.34
C ARG A 157 -3.59 -16.87 11.12
N TYR A 158 -3.12 -17.12 9.90
CA TYR A 158 -2.28 -18.28 9.60
C TYR A 158 -1.00 -18.29 10.43
N TYR A 159 -0.28 -17.16 10.50
CA TYR A 159 0.92 -17.05 11.34
C TYR A 159 0.64 -17.03 12.84
N GLN A 160 -0.60 -16.74 13.25
CA GLN A 160 -1.09 -16.94 14.61
C GLN A 160 -1.53 -18.38 14.88
N GLU A 161 -1.34 -19.30 13.93
CA GLU A 161 -1.79 -20.70 13.95
C GLU A 161 -3.31 -20.87 14.10
N ASN A 162 -4.07 -19.80 13.85
CA ASN A 162 -5.53 -19.81 13.83
C ASN A 162 -6.02 -20.14 12.41
N TYR A 163 -5.80 -21.37 11.97
CA TYR A 163 -6.11 -21.82 10.62
C TYR A 163 -7.60 -21.73 10.29
N ALA A 164 -8.49 -22.08 11.24
CA ALA A 164 -9.93 -21.93 11.05
C ALA A 164 -10.34 -20.46 10.84
N GLY A 165 -9.68 -19.54 11.55
CA GLY A 165 -9.84 -18.11 11.34
C GLY A 165 -9.26 -17.62 10.02
N ALA A 166 -8.13 -18.18 9.58
CA ALA A 166 -7.50 -17.86 8.30
C ALA A 166 -8.42 -18.23 7.14
N TRP A 167 -9.01 -19.44 7.15
CA TRP A 167 -9.99 -19.87 6.16
C TRP A 167 -11.19 -18.93 6.07
N LYS A 168 -11.80 -18.59 7.21
CA LYS A 168 -12.92 -17.64 7.25
C LYS A 168 -12.56 -16.30 6.59
N ALA A 169 -11.37 -15.76 6.87
CA ALA A 169 -10.92 -14.51 6.28
C ALA A 169 -10.62 -14.66 4.77
N LEU A 170 -9.98 -15.75 4.35
CA LEU A 170 -9.67 -16.04 2.95
C LEU A 170 -10.95 -16.15 2.11
N HIS A 171 -11.95 -16.90 2.57
CA HIS A 171 -13.24 -17.02 1.87
C HIS A 171 -13.97 -15.69 1.80
N LYS A 172 -13.91 -14.86 2.86
CA LYS A 172 -14.50 -13.51 2.83
C LYS A 172 -13.82 -12.64 1.78
N GLY A 173 -12.49 -12.62 1.72
CA GLY A 173 -11.73 -11.90 0.69
C GLY A 173 -12.06 -12.41 -0.71
N GLN A 174 -12.05 -13.73 -0.91
CA GLN A 174 -12.41 -14.39 -2.17
C GLN A 174 -13.79 -13.98 -2.68
N ASN A 175 -14.81 -14.03 -1.81
CA ASN A 175 -16.19 -13.74 -2.20
C ASN A 175 -16.38 -12.26 -2.58
N LEU A 176 -15.55 -11.36 -2.04
CA LEU A 176 -15.54 -9.94 -2.40
C LEU A 176 -14.80 -9.71 -3.73
N SER A 177 -13.64 -10.36 -3.92
CA SER A 177 -12.91 -10.34 -5.19
C SER A 177 -12.06 -11.59 -5.35
N LEU A 178 -12.33 -12.35 -6.42
CA LEU A 178 -11.51 -13.51 -6.80
C LEU A 178 -10.07 -13.12 -7.13
N SER A 179 -9.83 -11.91 -7.65
CA SER A 179 -8.47 -11.44 -7.97
C SER A 179 -7.61 -11.15 -6.74
N SER A 180 -8.22 -11.11 -5.54
CA SER A 180 -7.47 -10.94 -4.29
C SER A 180 -6.79 -12.24 -3.83
N LEU A 181 -7.18 -13.40 -4.38
CA LEU A 181 -6.62 -14.68 -3.97
C LEU A 181 -5.13 -14.78 -4.28
N ASP A 182 -4.35 -15.07 -3.23
CA ASP A 182 -2.98 -15.53 -3.35
C ASP A 182 -2.96 -17.06 -3.36
N PHE A 183 -2.69 -17.64 -4.54
CA PHE A 183 -2.67 -19.09 -4.73
C PHE A 183 -1.51 -19.79 -4.00
N GLN A 184 -0.39 -19.10 -3.79
CA GLN A 184 0.70 -19.64 -3.01
C GLN A 184 0.25 -19.78 -1.55
N PHE A 185 -0.31 -18.70 -0.98
CA PHE A 185 -0.84 -18.74 0.37
C PHE A 185 -1.99 -19.75 0.54
N LEU A 186 -2.88 -19.88 -0.45
CA LEU A 186 -3.93 -20.91 -0.43
C LEU A 186 -3.34 -22.31 -0.27
N THR A 187 -2.29 -22.62 -1.02
CA THR A 187 -1.59 -23.92 -0.94
C THR A 187 -0.96 -24.14 0.44
N GLU A 188 -0.33 -23.11 1.02
CA GLU A 188 0.24 -23.17 2.37
C GLU A 188 -0.83 -23.42 3.44
N LEU A 189 -1.98 -22.75 3.33
CA LEU A 189 -3.09 -22.93 4.26
C LEU A 189 -3.72 -24.33 4.14
N MET A 190 -3.92 -24.82 2.92
CA MET A 190 -4.44 -26.18 2.67
C MET A 190 -3.53 -27.27 3.24
N ALA A 191 -2.21 -27.06 3.19
CA ALA A 191 -1.23 -27.99 3.78
C ALA A 191 -1.33 -28.06 5.33
N LYS A 192 -1.85 -27.01 5.98
CA LYS A 192 -2.09 -26.99 7.43
C LYS A 192 -3.48 -27.47 7.82
N GLN A 193 -4.50 -27.10 7.06
CA GLN A 193 -5.89 -27.46 7.30
C GLN A 193 -6.63 -27.49 5.95
N PRO A 194 -7.31 -28.60 5.60
CA PRO A 194 -8.16 -28.65 4.41
C PRO A 194 -9.24 -27.56 4.42
N ASP A 195 -9.68 -27.14 3.23
CA ASP A 195 -10.74 -26.15 3.09
C ASP A 195 -12.04 -26.63 3.78
N PRO A 196 -12.52 -25.93 4.84
CA PRO A 196 -13.74 -26.32 5.55
C PRO A 196 -15.02 -26.14 4.72
N GLU A 197 -15.00 -25.32 3.66
CA GLU A 197 -16.13 -25.14 2.74
C GLU A 197 -16.01 -26.05 1.50
N GLY A 198 -14.89 -26.76 1.32
CA GLY A 198 -14.65 -27.67 0.19
C GLY A 198 -14.62 -27.01 -1.19
N LYS A 199 -14.37 -25.69 -1.26
CA LYS A 199 -14.29 -24.91 -2.51
C LYS A 199 -12.97 -25.13 -3.24
N PHE A 200 -11.89 -25.37 -2.50
CA PHE A 200 -10.55 -25.62 -3.02
C PHE A 200 -10.10 -27.05 -2.73
N LYS A 201 -9.44 -27.68 -3.71
CA LYS A 201 -8.99 -29.08 -3.67
C LYS A 201 -7.56 -29.20 -4.17
#